data_AF-A0A183FRY5-F1
#
_entry.id   AF-A0A183FRY5-F1
#
_cell.length_a   1.000
_cell.length_b   1.000
_cell.length_c   1.000
_cell.angle_alpha   90.00
_cell.angle_beta   90.00
_cell.angle_gamma   90.00
#
_symmetry.space_group_name_H-M   'P 1'
#
loop_
_entity.id
_entity.type
_entity.pdbx_description
1 polymer ?
#
loop_
_entity_poly.entity_id
_entity_poly.type
_entity_poly.pdbx_seq_one_letter_code
_entity_poly.pdbx_strand_id
1 'polypeptide(L)'
;MSYLPDVDDHLELVNCVQGSADFNVTVKSCIGEESLKPRRVKTEWRHSKHCTVVSDFISEAMLCERKQILLDAGRNLMSHYGRLQNQKEPQVTWVPWVVIDGVREKGAERSLVSVLCNRYLKPAPSICAAYKTDTEDQL
;
A
#
# COMPACT_ATOMS: atom_id res chain seq x y z
N MET A 1 -9.03 18.43 0.36
CA MET A 1 -8.31 17.68 1.41
C MET A 1 -7.89 16.35 0.83
N SER A 2 -6.59 16.05 0.81
CA SER A 2 -6.05 14.79 0.31
C SER A 2 -6.49 13.65 1.24
N TYR A 3 -7.28 12.70 0.71
CA TYR A 3 -7.74 11.50 1.41
C TYR A 3 -6.70 10.36 1.38
N LEU A 4 -5.52 10.63 0.84
CA LEU A 4 -4.49 9.61 0.75
C LEU A 4 -3.87 9.41 2.15
N PRO A 5 -3.82 8.17 2.65
CA PRO A 5 -3.12 7.88 3.89
C PRO A 5 -1.66 8.31 3.75
N ASP A 6 -1.08 8.77 4.86
CA ASP A 6 0.37 9.01 4.91
C ASP A 6 1.09 7.70 4.56
N VAL A 7 2.00 7.78 3.59
CA VAL A 7 2.63 6.62 3.00
C VAL A 7 3.55 5.97 4.03
N ASP A 8 4.29 6.78 4.79
CA ASP A 8 5.26 6.32 5.78
C ASP A 8 4.60 5.47 6.89
N ASP A 9 3.36 5.78 7.25
CA ASP A 9 2.56 5.06 8.24
C ASP A 9 2.18 3.63 7.81
N HIS A 10 2.23 3.31 6.51
CA HIS A 10 1.71 2.06 5.96
C HIS A 10 2.73 1.26 5.16
N LEU A 11 3.87 1.86 4.77
CA LEU A 11 4.93 1.18 4.02
C LEU A 11 5.51 -0.02 4.77
N GLU A 12 5.73 0.10 6.08
CA GLU A 12 6.24 -1.01 6.89
C GLU A 12 5.29 -2.21 6.86
N LEU A 13 3.98 -1.96 6.98
CA LEU A 13 2.96 -2.99 6.93
C LEU A 13 2.89 -3.63 5.54
N VAL A 14 2.90 -2.82 4.47
CA VAL A 14 2.87 -3.32 3.08
C VAL A 14 4.10 -4.17 2.78
N ASN A 15 5.29 -3.71 3.18
CA ASN A 15 6.55 -4.45 2.99
C ASN A 15 6.56 -5.77 3.77
N CYS A 16 5.97 -5.80 4.96
CA CYS A 16 5.84 -7.03 5.74
C CYS A 16 4.93 -8.05 5.03
N VAL A 17 3.83 -7.60 4.41
CA VAL A 17 2.86 -8.47 3.75
C VAL A 17 3.36 -8.98 2.39
N GLN A 18 4.08 -8.15 1.64
CA GLN A 18 4.55 -8.48 0.30
C GLN A 18 5.72 -9.48 0.33
N GLY A 19 5.69 -10.48 -0.55
CA GLY A 19 6.80 -11.45 -0.74
C GLY A 19 6.64 -12.79 -0.02
N SER A 20 5.59 -12.98 0.77
CA SER A 20 5.24 -14.28 1.34
C SER A 20 4.44 -15.14 0.36
N ALA A 21 4.64 -16.46 0.44
CA ALA A 21 3.84 -17.44 -0.30
C ALA A 21 2.38 -17.49 0.20
N ASP A 22 2.14 -17.18 1.48
CA ASP A 22 0.82 -17.26 2.12
C ASP A 22 0.34 -15.90 2.64
N PHE A 23 -0.36 -15.18 1.77
CA PHE A 23 -0.88 -13.84 2.06
C PHE A 23 -1.66 -13.78 3.39
N ASN A 24 -2.57 -14.70 3.64
CA ASN A 24 -3.43 -14.67 4.84
C ASN A 24 -2.63 -14.91 6.14
N VAL A 25 -1.61 -15.76 6.09
CA VAL A 25 -0.73 -16.01 7.25
C VAL A 25 0.08 -14.76 7.54
N THR A 26 0.65 -14.15 6.50
CA THR A 26 1.52 -12.98 6.64
C THR A 26 0.74 -11.73 7.06
N VAL A 27 -0.46 -11.51 6.53
CA VAL A 27 -1.33 -10.43 7.01
C VAL A 27 -1.59 -10.56 8.50
N LYS A 28 -1.88 -11.77 9.00
CA LYS A 28 -2.09 -11.99 10.44
C LYS A 28 -0.83 -11.73 11.26
N SER A 29 0.34 -12.14 10.79
CA SER A 29 1.60 -11.89 11.51
C SER A 29 1.99 -10.42 11.49
N CYS A 30 1.76 -9.71 10.39
CA CYS A 30 2.14 -8.30 10.23
C CYS A 30 1.19 -7.33 10.96
N ILE A 31 -0.08 -7.72 11.14
CA ILE A 31 -1.09 -6.93 11.85
C ILE A 31 -1.22 -7.34 13.34
N GLY A 32 -0.53 -8.41 13.75
CA GLY A 32 -0.54 -8.92 15.13
C GLY A 32 -0.03 -7.92 16.18
N GLU A 33 -0.35 -8.16 17.44
CA GLU A 33 -0.35 -7.20 18.57
C GLU A 33 0.95 -6.41 18.83
N GLU A 34 2.11 -6.79 18.29
CA GLU A 34 3.39 -6.12 18.54
C GLU A 34 3.86 -5.17 17.42
N SER A 35 3.38 -5.31 16.19
CA SER A 35 3.97 -4.62 15.02
C SER A 35 3.33 -3.28 14.69
N LEU A 36 2.16 -2.97 15.25
CA LEU A 36 1.55 -1.65 15.13
C LEU A 36 1.83 -0.87 16.43
N LYS A 37 2.73 0.11 16.38
CA LYS A 37 2.82 1.16 17.42
C LYS A 37 1.38 1.59 17.76
N PRO A 38 1.00 1.75 19.04
CA PRO A 38 -0.36 2.07 19.43
C PRO A 38 -0.81 3.35 18.72
N ARG A 39 -1.50 3.17 17.60
CA ARG A 39 -2.02 4.26 16.79
C ARG A 39 -3.12 4.86 17.65
N ARG A 40 -2.92 6.10 18.14
CA ARG A 40 -3.98 6.87 18.80
C ARG A 40 -5.08 7.17 17.80
N VAL A 41 -5.88 6.17 17.49
CA VAL A 41 -7.14 6.34 16.78
C VAL A 41 -8.09 6.96 17.80
N LYS A 42 -8.17 8.29 17.82
CA LYS A 42 -9.31 9.00 18.42
C LYS A 42 -10.51 8.76 17.52
N THR A 43 -11.16 7.61 17.64
CA THR A 43 -12.49 7.39 17.06
C THR A 43 -13.51 7.44 18.18
N GLU A 44 -14.22 8.56 18.23
CA GLU A 44 -15.52 8.69 18.85
C GLU A 44 -16.50 7.85 18.01
N TRP A 45 -16.71 6.59 18.41
CA TRP A 45 -17.61 5.68 17.72
C TRP A 45 -19.07 6.09 17.96
N ARG A 46 -19.69 6.71 16.97
CA ARG A 46 -21.13 7.04 16.99
C ARG A 46 -21.92 5.75 16.82
N HIS A 47 -22.57 5.28 17.89
CA HIS A 47 -23.45 4.11 17.91
C HIS A 47 -24.55 4.22 16.84
N SER A 48 -24.39 3.50 15.72
CA SER A 48 -25.50 3.28 14.79
C SER A 48 -26.39 2.20 15.38
N LYS A 49 -27.52 2.61 15.96
CA LYS A 49 -28.56 1.72 16.47
C LYS A 49 -29.33 1.19 15.26
N HIS A 50 -29.06 -0.04 14.82
CA HIS A 50 -30.02 -0.92 14.14
C HIS A 50 -29.35 -2.27 13.82
N CYS A 51 -29.37 -3.18 14.79
CA CYS A 51 -29.31 -4.61 14.50
C CYS A 51 -30.02 -5.37 15.62
N THR A 52 -31.11 -6.07 15.27
CA THR A 52 -31.99 -6.74 16.23
C THR A 52 -31.40 -8.09 16.63
N VAL A 53 -31.24 -8.28 17.94
CA VAL A 53 -30.68 -9.49 18.56
C VAL A 53 -31.74 -10.59 18.51
N VAL A 54 -31.47 -11.69 17.79
CA VAL A 54 -32.17 -12.96 18.04
C VAL A 54 -31.36 -13.66 19.13
N SER A 55 -31.97 -13.79 20.31
CA SER A 55 -31.31 -14.40 21.47
C SER A 55 -30.92 -15.83 21.15
N ASP A 56 -29.69 -16.18 21.56
CA ASP A 56 -29.07 -17.52 21.61
C ASP A 56 -28.00 -17.84 20.53
N PHE A 57 -27.60 -16.86 19.70
CA PHE A 57 -26.43 -16.96 18.79
C PHE A 57 -25.51 -15.71 18.85
N ILE A 58 -25.26 -15.20 20.06
CA ILE A 58 -24.64 -13.87 20.29
C ILE A 58 -23.18 -13.77 19.80
N SER A 59 -22.52 -14.87 19.46
CA SER A 59 -21.14 -14.83 18.96
C SER A 59 -21.02 -14.63 17.44
N GLU A 60 -22.05 -14.85 16.61
CA GLU A 60 -21.90 -14.79 15.14
C GLU A 60 -22.53 -13.54 14.50
N ALA A 61 -23.62 -13.00 15.06
CA ALA A 61 -24.33 -11.88 14.46
C ALA A 61 -23.57 -10.54 14.54
N MET A 62 -22.87 -10.26 15.65
CA MET A 62 -22.07 -9.03 15.80
C MET A 62 -20.80 -9.03 14.94
N LEU A 63 -20.38 -10.20 14.45
CA LEU A 63 -19.28 -10.38 13.50
C LEU A 63 -19.70 -10.11 12.06
N CYS A 64 -20.97 -10.32 11.69
CA CYS A 64 -21.42 -10.15 10.30
C CYS A 64 -21.40 -8.68 9.86
N GLU A 65 -21.93 -7.75 10.64
CA GLU A 65 -21.94 -6.32 10.26
C GLU A 65 -20.53 -5.73 10.20
N ARG A 66 -19.66 -6.08 11.15
CA ARG A 66 -18.26 -5.64 11.14
C ARG A 66 -17.51 -6.16 9.91
N LYS A 67 -17.69 -7.44 9.57
CA LYS A 67 -17.11 -8.03 8.36
C LYS A 67 -17.64 -7.36 7.10
N GLN A 68 -18.94 -7.08 7.04
CA GLN A 68 -19.57 -6.44 5.88
C GLN A 68 -19.12 -4.98 5.71
N ILE A 69 -19.07 -4.19 6.78
CA ILE A 69 -18.58 -2.80 6.75
C ILE A 69 -17.12 -2.74 6.30
N LEU A 70 -16.27 -3.65 6.80
CA LEU A 70 -14.87 -3.74 6.37
C LEU A 70 -14.75 -4.17 4.90
N LEU A 71 -15.59 -5.09 4.45
CA LEU A 71 -15.66 -5.53 3.06
C LEU A 71 -16.06 -4.39 2.12
N ASP A 72 -17.11 -3.64 2.46
CA ASP A 72 -17.60 -2.55 1.63
C ASP A 72 -16.64 -1.34 1.65
N ALA A 73 -16.01 -1.05 2.79
CA ALA A 73 -14.94 -0.07 2.86
C ALA A 73 -13.75 -0.45 1.96
N GLY A 74 -13.31 -1.72 2.00
CA GLY A 74 -12.26 -2.23 1.12
C GLY A 74 -12.62 -2.12 -0.37
N ARG A 75 -13.84 -2.51 -0.75
CA ARG A 75 -14.34 -2.38 -2.12
C ARG A 75 -14.37 -0.93 -2.61
N ASN A 76 -14.87 -0.02 -1.77
CA ASN A 76 -14.91 1.40 -2.08
C ASN A 76 -13.50 1.98 -2.25
N LEU A 77 -12.57 1.56 -1.41
CA LEU A 77 -11.18 1.97 -1.49
C LEU A 77 -10.53 1.52 -2.81
N MET A 78 -10.72 0.24 -3.18
CA MET A 78 -10.21 -0.30 -4.44
C MET A 78 -10.81 0.41 -5.67
N SER A 79 -12.12 0.66 -5.67
CA SER A 79 -12.79 1.42 -6.74
C SER A 79 -12.28 2.86 -6.84
N HIS A 80 -12.04 3.51 -5.70
CA HIS A 80 -11.48 4.85 -5.67
C HIS A 80 -10.06 4.90 -6.24
N TYR A 81 -9.18 4.00 -5.81
CA TYR A 81 -7.79 3.94 -6.32
C TYR A 81 -7.71 3.53 -7.78
N GLY A 82 -8.58 2.63 -8.27
CA GLY A 82 -8.66 2.31 -9.70
C GLY A 82 -9.00 3.54 -10.55
N ARG A 83 -9.95 4.37 -10.10
CA ARG A 83 -10.27 5.64 -10.78
C ARG A 83 -9.11 6.64 -10.73
N LEU A 84 -8.46 6.79 -9.57
CA LEU A 84 -7.31 7.69 -9.43
C LEU A 84 -6.13 7.25 -10.31
N GLN A 85 -5.84 5.95 -10.37
CA GLN A 85 -4.81 5.42 -11.25
C GLN A 85 -5.13 5.73 -12.71
N ASN A 86 -6.34 5.42 -13.17
CA ASN A 86 -6.75 5.67 -14.56
C ASN A 86 -6.73 7.17 -14.93
N GLN A 87 -6.99 8.06 -13.96
CA GLN A 87 -6.89 9.50 -14.18
C GLN A 87 -5.43 9.98 -14.30
N LYS A 88 -4.53 9.43 -13.48
CA LYS A 88 -3.13 9.83 -13.45
C LYS A 88 -2.32 9.24 -14.59
N GLU A 89 -2.52 7.95 -14.86
CA GLU A 89 -1.76 7.17 -15.83
C GLU A 89 -2.72 6.26 -16.60
N PRO A 90 -3.48 6.80 -17.58
CA PRO A 90 -4.47 6.03 -18.34
C PRO A 90 -3.84 4.92 -19.20
N GLN A 91 -2.53 4.99 -19.44
CA GLN A 91 -1.77 4.04 -20.24
C GLN A 91 -1.18 2.85 -19.46
N VAL A 92 -1.48 2.71 -18.16
CA VAL A 92 -1.02 1.55 -17.37
C VAL A 92 -1.63 0.28 -17.94
N THR A 93 -0.79 -0.50 -18.63
CA THR A 93 -1.13 -1.79 -19.24
C THR A 93 -0.41 -2.96 -18.58
N TRP A 94 0.59 -2.65 -17.74
CA TRP A 94 1.47 -3.62 -17.08
C TRP A 94 1.96 -3.06 -15.74
N VAL A 95 2.27 -3.96 -14.80
CA VAL A 95 2.83 -3.64 -13.48
C VAL A 95 4.14 -4.41 -13.23
N PRO A 96 5.11 -3.86 -12.48
CA PRO A 96 5.07 -2.53 -11.85
C PRO A 96 5.20 -1.38 -12.86
N TRP A 97 4.42 -0.31 -12.66
CA TRP A 97 4.49 0.92 -13.47
C TRP A 97 5.12 2.03 -12.64
N VAL A 98 6.41 2.30 -12.87
CA VAL A 98 7.19 3.26 -12.07
C VAL A 98 7.27 4.59 -12.79
N VAL A 99 6.87 5.66 -12.09
CA VAL A 99 6.90 7.05 -12.58
C VAL A 99 7.77 7.86 -11.64
N ILE A 100 8.76 8.56 -12.19
CA ILE A 100 9.65 9.47 -11.44
C ILE A 100 9.55 10.84 -12.13
N ASP A 101 9.24 11.89 -11.36
CA ASP A 101 9.03 13.26 -11.86
C ASP A 101 8.01 13.35 -13.02
N GLY A 102 6.97 12.52 -12.98
CA GLY A 102 5.92 12.47 -14.00
C GLY A 102 6.31 11.70 -15.28
N VAL A 103 7.51 11.12 -15.34
CA VAL A 103 7.97 10.33 -16.49
C VAL A 103 8.04 8.85 -16.13
N ARG A 104 7.53 7.99 -17.03
CA ARG A 104 7.63 6.54 -16.87
C ARG A 104 9.08 6.07 -17.02
N GLU A 105 9.62 5.45 -15.97
CA GLU A 105 10.99 4.91 -15.93
C GLU A 105 11.00 3.39 -16.03
N LYS A 106 11.07 2.86 -17.26
CA LYS A 106 11.10 1.41 -17.51
C LYS A 106 12.31 0.72 -16.87
N GLY A 107 13.46 1.40 -16.77
CA GLY A 107 14.65 0.83 -16.13
C GLY A 107 14.45 0.52 -14.65
N ALA A 108 13.56 1.28 -13.98
CA ALA A 108 13.27 1.12 -12.57
C ALA A 108 12.49 -0.17 -12.28
N GLU A 109 11.82 -0.75 -13.30
CA GLU A 109 11.17 -2.07 -13.20
C GLU A 109 12.19 -3.18 -12.89
N ARG A 110 13.46 -3.01 -13.29
CA ARG A 110 14.56 -3.96 -13.00
C ARG A 110 15.37 -3.55 -11.78
N SER A 111 15.73 -2.27 -11.69
CA SER A 111 16.51 -1.74 -10.58
C SER A 111 16.22 -0.26 -10.36
N LEU A 112 15.29 0.02 -9.45
CA LEU A 112 14.97 1.38 -9.02
C LEU A 112 16.20 2.12 -8.49
N VAL A 113 17.00 1.46 -7.65
CA VAL A 113 18.18 2.08 -7.01
C VAL A 113 19.22 2.50 -8.06
N SER A 114 19.50 1.66 -9.06
CA SER A 114 20.43 2.00 -10.14
C SER A 114 19.93 3.20 -10.95
N VAL A 115 18.64 3.24 -11.31
CA VAL A 115 18.05 4.38 -12.04
C VAL A 115 18.15 5.68 -11.22
N LEU A 116 17.77 5.63 -9.94
CA LEU A 116 17.84 6.80 -9.05
C LEU A 116 19.28 7.31 -8.91
N CYS A 117 20.23 6.42 -8.62
CA CYS A 117 21.63 6.78 -8.41
C CYS A 117 22.29 7.39 -9.65
N ASN A 118 22.01 6.84 -10.83
CA ASN A 118 22.67 7.28 -12.06
C ASN A 118 22.01 8.55 -12.64
N ARG A 119 20.68 8.69 -12.54
CA ARG A 119 19.93 9.72 -13.26
C ARG A 119 19.36 10.83 -12.38
N TYR A 120 18.81 10.51 -11.20
CA TYR A 120 17.96 11.44 -10.46
C TYR A 120 18.62 12.05 -9.21
N LEU A 121 19.41 11.28 -8.46
CA LEU A 121 19.98 11.76 -7.20
C LEU A 121 21.23 12.61 -7.46
N LYS A 122 21.11 13.93 -7.22
CA LYS A 122 22.20 14.91 -7.37
C LYS A 122 22.31 15.79 -6.10
N PRO A 123 23.45 15.76 -5.37
CA PRO A 123 24.59 14.86 -5.57
C PRO A 123 24.21 13.41 -5.24
N ALA A 124 24.86 12.46 -5.90
CA ALA A 124 24.62 11.05 -5.64
C ALA A 124 25.12 10.68 -4.23
N PRO A 125 24.29 10.06 -3.37
CA PRO A 125 24.72 9.58 -2.07
C PRO A 125 25.83 8.53 -2.16
N SER A 126 26.59 8.33 -1.08
CA SER A 126 27.72 7.38 -1.04
C SER A 126 27.34 5.95 -1.42
N ILE A 127 26.13 5.51 -1.04
CA ILE A 127 25.60 4.18 -1.38
C ILE A 127 25.53 3.94 -2.91
N CYS A 128 25.40 5.01 -3.71
CA CYS A 128 25.37 4.91 -5.16
C CYS A 128 26.67 4.45 -5.79
N ALA A 129 27.79 4.46 -5.05
CA ALA A 129 29.06 3.91 -5.53
C ALA A 129 28.95 2.43 -5.93
N ALA A 130 28.06 1.66 -5.28
CA ALA A 130 27.83 0.24 -5.60
C ALA A 130 26.97 0.00 -6.85
N TYR A 131 26.34 1.04 -7.41
CA TYR A 131 25.34 0.95 -8.48
C TYR A 131 25.73 1.70 -9.75
N LYS A 132 26.98 2.18 -9.82
CA LYS A 132 27.53 2.78 -11.03
C LYS A 132 27.67 1.68 -12.08
N THR A 133 26.99 1.84 -13.20
CA THR A 133 27.20 0.99 -14.37
C THR A 133 28.36 1.60 -15.16
N ASP A 134 29.46 0.86 -15.28
CA ASP A 134 30.52 1.18 -16.25
C ASP A 134 29.95 0.91 -17.65
N THR A 135 29.22 1.86 -18.24
CA THR A 135 28.84 1.75 -19.65
C THR A 135 28.51 3.11 -20.26
N GLU A 136 29.53 3.69 -20.88
CA GLU A 136 29.43 4.59 -22.03
C GLU A 136 29.01 3.86 -23.33
N ASP A 137 28.66 2.57 -23.31
CA ASP A 137 28.34 1.83 -24.55
C ASP A 137 26.83 1.66 -24.80
N GLN A 138 26.10 2.75 -25.05
CA GLN A 138 24.93 2.73 -25.93
C GLN A 138 24.87 4.03 -26.74
N LEU A 139 25.70 4.04 -27.79
CA LEU A 139 25.55 4.88 -28.99
C LEU A 139 24.32 4.42 -29.79
#